data_AF-A0A497YIK2-F1
#
_entry.id   AF-A0A497YIK2-F1
#
_cell.length_a   1.000
_cell.length_b   1.000
_cell.length_c   1.000
_cell.angle_alpha   90.00
_cell.angle_beta   90.00
_cell.angle_gamma   90.00
#
_symmetry.space_group_name_H-M   'P 1'
#
loop_
_entity.id
_entity.type
_entity.pdbx_description
1 polymer ?
#
loop_
_entity_poly.entity_id
_entity_poly.type
_entity_poly.pdbx_seq_one_letter_code
_entity_poly.pdbx_strand_id
1 'polypeptide(L)'
;MNRLWKVLHKWIFEKYDQFANELGYADWKITLENTFGIFQMEGDAFYHATQLPNSEWAVWNDSWGDPPYAFQVFPTWVEAIHHLRTLFEESQLPESHWRPEGFDVGEDVFSKEPDREKML
;
A
#
# COMPACT_ATOMS: atom_id res chain seq x y z
N MET A 1 -18.40 -29.35 0.59
CA MET A 1 -17.64 -28.19 0.08
C MET A 1 -17.20 -27.16 1.14
N ASN A 2 -17.41 -27.37 2.46
CA ASN A 2 -17.22 -26.29 3.46
C ASN A 2 -15.93 -26.34 4.31
N ARG A 3 -15.15 -27.44 4.27
CA ARG A 3 -14.00 -27.60 5.18
C ARG A 3 -12.68 -27.09 4.58
N LEU A 4 -12.45 -27.36 3.30
CA LEU A 4 -11.29 -26.87 2.55
C LEU A 4 -11.31 -25.34 2.40
N TRP A 5 -12.48 -24.76 2.11
CA TRP A 5 -12.67 -23.31 2.06
C TRP A 5 -12.28 -22.64 3.39
N LYS A 6 -12.75 -23.17 4.53
CA LYS A 6 -12.45 -22.60 5.85
C LYS A 6 -10.96 -22.63 6.18
N VAL A 7 -10.25 -23.68 5.78
CA VAL A 7 -8.79 -23.80 5.98
C VAL A 7 -8.04 -22.82 5.07
N LEU A 8 -8.43 -22.73 3.80
CA LEU A 8 -7.83 -21.78 2.86
C LEU A 8 -8.05 -20.32 3.29
N HIS A 9 -9.29 -19.96 3.67
CA HIS A 9 -9.58 -18.63 4.21
C HIS A 9 -8.74 -18.33 5.44
N LYS A 10 -8.70 -19.26 6.42
CA LYS A 10 -7.90 -19.06 7.63
C LYS A 10 -6.41 -18.82 7.31
N TRP A 11 -5.86 -19.57 6.37
CA TRP A 11 -4.46 -19.42 5.97
C TRP A 11 -4.18 -18.09 5.24
N ILE A 12 -5.10 -17.63 4.40
CA ILE A 12 -5.00 -16.31 3.75
C ILE A 12 -5.01 -15.20 4.82
N PHE A 13 -5.95 -15.24 5.77
CA PHE A 13 -5.99 -14.28 6.88
C PHE A 13 -4.70 -14.29 7.72
N GLU A 14 -4.15 -15.47 8.01
CA GLU A 14 -2.88 -15.60 8.75
C GLU A 14 -1.70 -14.92 8.03
N LYS A 15 -1.64 -14.97 6.70
CA LYS A 15 -0.58 -14.29 5.93
C LYS A 15 -0.71 -12.77 5.96
N TYR A 16 -1.93 -12.25 5.87
CA TYR A 16 -2.18 -10.82 5.97
C TYR A 16 -1.86 -10.29 7.36
N ASP A 17 -2.23 -11.02 8.41
CA ASP A 17 -1.85 -10.66 9.78
C ASP A 17 -0.35 -10.79 10.00
N GLN A 18 0.32 -11.77 9.38
CA GLN A 18 1.78 -11.84 9.40
C GLN A 18 2.40 -10.56 8.79
N PHE A 19 1.95 -10.16 7.61
CA PHE A 19 2.46 -8.95 6.94
C PHE A 19 2.16 -7.69 7.77
N ALA A 20 0.98 -7.62 8.39
CA ALA A 20 0.65 -6.54 9.33
C ALA A 20 1.65 -6.46 10.48
N ASN A 21 2.00 -7.60 11.09
CA ASN A 21 3.00 -7.66 12.16
C ASN A 21 4.39 -7.21 11.69
N GLU A 22 4.79 -7.55 10.46
CA GLU A 22 6.05 -7.08 9.86
C GLU A 22 6.08 -5.55 9.66
N LEU A 23 4.92 -4.94 9.39
CA LEU A 23 4.73 -3.48 9.36
C LEU A 23 4.51 -2.86 10.75
N GLY A 24 4.54 -3.65 11.83
CA GLY A 24 4.38 -3.18 13.20
C GLY A 24 2.94 -3.03 13.69
N TYR A 25 1.97 -3.54 12.94
CA TYR A 25 0.54 -3.53 13.28
C TYR A 25 0.08 -4.85 13.89
N ALA A 26 -0.97 -4.80 14.72
CA ALA A 26 -1.50 -5.98 15.40
C ALA A 26 -2.29 -6.92 14.46
N ASP A 27 -2.95 -6.35 13.44
CA ASP A 27 -3.75 -7.08 12.47
C ASP A 27 -3.83 -6.33 11.15
N TRP A 28 -4.27 -7.04 10.10
CA TRP A 28 -4.36 -6.47 8.75
C TRP A 28 -5.36 -5.32 8.63
N LYS A 29 -6.39 -5.30 9.46
CA LYS A 29 -7.40 -4.24 9.40
C LYS A 29 -6.78 -2.89 9.77
N ILE A 30 -5.98 -2.83 10.83
CA ILE A 30 -5.29 -1.59 11.22
C ILE A 30 -4.29 -1.18 10.13
N THR A 31 -3.57 -2.14 9.53
CA THR A 31 -2.66 -1.84 8.42
C THR A 31 -3.38 -1.18 7.26
N LEU A 32 -4.54 -1.70 6.85
CA LEU A 32 -5.34 -1.13 5.76
C LEU A 32 -5.80 0.31 6.05
N GLU A 33 -6.20 0.61 7.29
CA GLU A 33 -6.58 1.97 7.71
C GLU A 33 -5.42 2.98 7.64
N ASN A 34 -4.18 2.51 7.45
CA ASN A 34 -2.97 3.32 7.35
C ASN A 34 -2.26 3.16 5.99
N THR A 35 -2.87 2.45 5.03
CA THR A 35 -2.30 2.13 3.72
C THR A 35 -3.03 2.88 2.62
N PHE A 36 -2.29 3.68 1.86
CA PHE A 36 -2.78 4.48 0.75
C PHE A 36 -2.44 3.80 -0.57
N GLY A 37 -3.43 3.61 -1.45
CA GLY A 37 -3.20 3.26 -2.85
C GLY A 37 -2.59 4.43 -3.61
N ILE A 38 -1.52 4.18 -4.37
CA ILE A 38 -0.77 5.26 -5.06
C ILE A 38 -0.97 5.21 -6.57
N PHE A 39 -0.68 4.07 -7.18
CA PHE A 39 -0.96 3.85 -8.58
C PHE A 39 -1.18 2.37 -8.88
N GLN A 40 -2.00 2.13 -9.89
CA GLN A 40 -2.32 0.78 -10.37
C GLN A 40 -1.39 0.44 -11.54
N MET A 41 -0.74 -0.72 -11.50
CA MET A 41 -0.03 -1.28 -12.65
C MET A 41 -1.00 -1.85 -13.69
N GLU A 42 -0.51 -2.24 -14.87
CA GLU A 42 -1.34 -3.07 -15.77
C GLU A 42 -1.77 -4.36 -15.06
N GLY A 43 -3.09 -4.62 -15.06
CA GLY A 43 -3.71 -5.73 -14.31
C GLY A 43 -4.35 -5.27 -13.00
N ASP A 44 -4.33 -6.14 -11.99
CA ASP A 44 -4.98 -5.92 -10.69
C ASP A 44 -3.99 -5.49 -9.59
N ALA A 45 -2.72 -5.25 -9.93
CA ALA A 45 -1.69 -4.94 -8.94
C ALA A 45 -1.57 -3.43 -8.65
N PHE A 46 -1.35 -3.09 -7.38
CA PHE A 46 -1.21 -1.73 -6.89
C PHE A 46 0.12 -1.52 -6.17
N TYR A 47 0.65 -0.31 -6.29
CA TYR A 47 1.66 0.20 -5.37
C TYR A 47 0.99 0.97 -4.24
N HIS A 48 1.44 0.68 -3.03
CA HIS A 48 0.91 1.21 -1.79
C HIS A 48 1.99 1.95 -1.00
N ALA A 49 1.56 2.92 -0.20
CA ALA A 49 2.34 3.53 0.85
C ALA A 49 1.60 3.36 2.19
N THR A 50 2.23 2.73 3.16
CA THR A 50 1.68 2.55 4.51
C THR A 50 2.45 3.43 5.49
N GLN A 51 1.77 4.33 6.19
CA GLN A 51 2.40 5.01 7.33
C GLN A 51 2.58 3.99 8.44
N LEU A 52 3.76 3.89 9.03
CA LEU A 52 4.08 2.96 10.10
C LEU A 52 3.78 3.56 11.49
N PRO A 53 3.68 2.76 12.56
CA PRO A 53 3.43 3.27 13.91
C PRO A 53 4.50 4.26 14.43
N ASN A 54 5.72 4.20 13.89
CA ASN A 54 6.81 5.12 14.18
C ASN A 54 6.81 6.38 13.29
N SER A 55 5.75 6.59 12.48
CA SER A 55 5.59 7.69 11.52
C SER A 55 6.51 7.65 10.28
N GLU A 56 7.28 6.56 10.08
CA GLU A 56 7.96 6.29 8.81
C GLU A 56 6.96 5.75 7.77
N TRP A 57 7.40 5.54 6.53
CA TRP A 57 6.56 5.13 5.41
C TRP A 57 7.10 3.86 4.74
N ALA A 58 6.30 2.80 4.71
CA ALA A 58 6.62 1.58 3.96
C ALA A 58 5.97 1.62 2.58
N VAL A 59 6.78 1.46 1.53
CA VAL A 59 6.31 1.27 0.15
C VAL A 59 6.34 -0.20 -0.21
N TRP A 60 5.25 -0.72 -0.76
CA TRP A 60 5.10 -2.12 -1.17
C TRP A 60 4.11 -2.26 -2.32
N ASN A 61 4.03 -3.45 -2.91
CA ASN A 61 3.03 -3.78 -3.93
C ASN A 61 2.60 -5.24 -3.83
N ASP A 62 1.45 -5.55 -4.38
CA ASP A 62 0.82 -6.87 -4.38
C ASP A 62 1.03 -7.66 -5.69
N SER A 63 1.97 -7.23 -6.53
CA SER A 63 2.13 -7.77 -7.89
C SER A 63 2.57 -9.24 -7.95
N TRP A 64 3.18 -9.77 -6.89
CA TRP A 64 3.77 -11.13 -6.86
C TRP A 64 2.92 -12.16 -6.10
N GLY A 65 1.64 -11.88 -5.83
CA GLY A 65 0.67 -12.85 -5.32
C GLY A 65 0.19 -12.57 -3.90
N ASP A 66 0.25 -13.59 -3.03
CA ASP A 66 -0.21 -13.49 -1.65
C ASP A 66 0.87 -12.89 -0.72
N PRO A 67 0.49 -12.24 0.39
CA PRO A 67 1.43 -11.77 1.40
C PRO A 67 2.24 -12.90 2.07
N PRO A 68 3.36 -12.58 2.75
CA PRO A 68 3.88 -11.23 3.00
C PRO A 68 4.51 -10.58 1.78
N TYR A 69 4.29 -9.28 1.62
CA TYR A 69 4.84 -8.50 0.52
C TYR A 69 6.21 -7.95 0.88
N ALA A 70 7.10 -7.84 -0.11
CA ALA A 70 8.34 -7.10 0.08
C ALA A 70 8.01 -5.61 0.22
N PHE A 71 8.69 -4.93 1.15
CA PHE A 71 8.52 -3.52 1.38
C PHE A 71 9.86 -2.81 1.61
N GLN A 72 9.88 -1.52 1.32
CA GLN A 72 11.00 -0.63 1.61
C GLN A 72 10.52 0.51 2.51
N VAL A 73 11.28 0.83 3.56
CA VAL A 73 10.94 1.89 4.52
C VAL A 73 11.67 3.18 4.18
N PHE A 74 10.94 4.29 4.29
CA PHE A 74 11.40 5.65 4.07
C PHE A 74 11.11 6.50 5.32
N PRO A 75 12.07 7.33 5.78
CA PRO A 75 11.87 8.18 6.95
C PRO A 75 10.71 9.17 6.80
N THR A 76 10.42 9.64 5.58
CA THR A 76 9.39 10.66 5.34
C THR A 76 8.46 10.30 4.18
N TRP A 77 7.26 10.88 4.20
CA TRP A 77 6.31 10.80 3.08
C TRP A 77 6.93 11.28 1.77
N VAL A 78 7.62 12.41 1.81
CA VAL A 78 8.25 13.04 0.64
C VAL A 78 9.21 12.06 -0.05
N GLU A 79 10.04 11.35 0.72
CA GLU A 79 10.94 10.34 0.18
C GLU A 79 10.20 9.14 -0.41
N ALA A 80 9.15 8.65 0.27
CA ALA A 80 8.33 7.54 -0.19
C ALA A 80 7.60 7.88 -1.51
N ILE A 81 6.94 9.03 -1.58
CA ILE A 81 6.16 9.44 -2.77
C ILE A 81 7.06 9.78 -3.95
N HIS A 82 8.26 10.33 -3.72
CA HIS A 82 9.24 10.50 -4.80
C HIS A 82 9.75 9.15 -5.33
N HIS A 83 10.02 8.19 -4.46
CA HIS A 83 10.39 6.84 -4.88
C HIS A 83 9.28 6.20 -5.73
N LEU A 84 8.03 6.28 -5.27
CA LEU A 84 6.86 5.81 -6.00
C LEU A 84 6.69 6.53 -7.34
N ARG A 85 6.96 7.84 -7.42
CA ARG A 85 6.90 8.58 -8.68
C ARG A 85 7.93 8.09 -9.68
N THR A 86 9.16 7.81 -9.23
CA THR A 86 10.20 7.20 -10.07
C THR A 86 9.75 5.84 -10.62
N LEU A 87 9.22 4.96 -9.76
CA LEU A 87 8.70 3.65 -10.19
C LEU A 87 7.54 3.79 -11.19
N PHE A 88 6.66 4.75 -10.97
CA PHE A 88 5.57 5.06 -11.90
C PHE A 88 6.10 5.51 -13.26
N GLU A 89 7.06 6.42 -13.31
CA GLU A 89 7.66 6.89 -14.57
C GLU A 89 8.39 5.77 -15.32
N GLU A 90 9.09 4.89 -14.60
CA GLU A 90 9.74 3.70 -15.15
C GLU A 90 8.75 2.69 -15.74
N SER A 91 7.55 2.60 -15.18
CA SER A 91 6.49 1.71 -15.67
C SER A 91 5.88 2.15 -17.02
N GLN A 92 6.13 3.39 -17.45
CA GLN A 92 5.59 3.98 -18.69
C GLN A 92 4.05 3.99 -18.78
N LEU A 93 3.37 3.90 -17.64
CA LEU A 93 1.92 3.96 -17.56
C LEU A 93 1.41 5.37 -17.90
N PRO A 94 0.18 5.51 -18.43
CA PRO A 94 -0.45 6.81 -18.60
C PRO A 94 -0.66 7.50 -17.25
N GLU A 95 -0.49 8.83 -17.19
CA GLU A 95 -0.67 9.64 -15.97
C GLU A 95 -2.02 9.40 -15.27
N SER A 96 -3.06 8.94 -15.99
CA SER A 96 -4.34 8.56 -15.42
C SER A 96 -4.29 7.40 -14.41
N HIS A 97 -3.19 6.65 -14.35
CA HIS A 97 -2.92 5.59 -13.37
C HIS A 97 -2.30 6.13 -12.08
N TRP A 98 -1.69 7.32 -12.12
CA TRP A 98 -1.18 8.00 -10.93
C TRP A 98 -2.36 8.62 -10.18
N ARG A 99 -2.86 7.88 -9.18
CA ARG A 99 -4.03 8.27 -8.37
C ARG A 99 -3.74 8.08 -6.89
N PRO A 100 -2.85 8.90 -6.29
CA PRO A 100 -2.58 8.80 -4.87
C PRO A 100 -3.84 9.10 -4.04
N GLU A 101 -4.23 8.14 -3.22
CA GLU A 101 -5.28 8.30 -2.22
C GLU A 101 -4.87 9.30 -1.14
N GLY A 102 -5.86 9.88 -0.46
CA GLY A 102 -5.63 10.85 0.60
C GLY A 102 -5.46 12.29 0.10
N PHE A 103 -5.74 12.56 -1.16
CA PHE A 103 -5.60 13.87 -1.79
C PHE A 103 -6.83 14.23 -2.63
N ASP A 104 -7.18 15.51 -2.68
CA ASP A 104 -8.15 16.00 -3.66
C ASP A 104 -7.52 16.11 -5.05
N VAL A 105 -8.36 16.10 -6.08
CA VAL A 105 -7.92 16.26 -7.48
C VAL A 105 -7.15 17.58 -7.64
N GLY A 106 -5.88 17.47 -8.05
CA GLY A 106 -5.00 18.61 -8.30
C GLY A 106 -4.23 19.12 -7.07
N GLU A 107 -4.37 18.48 -5.91
CA GLU A 107 -3.48 18.75 -4.78
C GLU A 107 -2.05 18.27 -5.08
N ASP A 108 -1.08 19.02 -4.54
CA ASP A 108 0.33 18.64 -4.65
C ASP A 108 0.68 17.55 -3.64
N VAL A 109 0.71 16.31 -4.14
CA VAL A 109 1.02 15.09 -3.38
C VAL A 109 2.45 15.06 -2.82
N PHE A 110 3.36 15.91 -3.32
CA PHE A 110 4.75 15.96 -2.87
C PHE A 110 4.97 16.93 -1.71
N SER A 111 3.98 17.78 -1.41
CA SER A 111 4.12 18.88 -0.45
C SER A 111 3.62 18.57 0.97
N LYS A 112 2.79 17.54 1.13
CA LYS A 112 2.12 17.19 2.39
C LYS A 112 1.81 15.69 2.45
N GLU A 113 1.66 15.16 3.66
CA GLU A 113 1.20 13.78 3.89
C GLU A 113 -0.26 13.58 3.44
N PRO A 114 -0.66 12.36 3.05
CA PRO A 114 -2.03 12.05 2.66
C PRO A 114 -3.00 12.11 3.84
N ASP A 115 -4.23 12.52 3.55
CA ASP A 115 -5.32 12.62 4.51
C ASP A 115 -6.12 11.31 4.56
N ARG A 116 -6.16 10.65 5.71
CA ARG A 116 -6.93 9.40 5.89
C ARG A 116 -8.42 9.57 5.67
N GLU A 117 -8.97 10.76 5.89
CA GLU A 117 -10.40 11.04 5.64
C GLU A 117 -10.73 11.08 4.15
N LYS A 118 -9.71 11.16 3.29
CA LYS A 118 -9.84 11.18 1.82
C LYS A 118 -9.39 9.86 1.17
N MET A 119 -9.19 8.80 1.95
CA MET A 119 -9.02 7.45 1.42
C MET A 119 -10.33 6.93 0.84
N LEU A 120 -10.26 6.15 -0.25
CA LEU A 120 -11.42 5.64 -1.01
C LEU A 120 -11.99 4.34 -0.44
#